data_AF-A0A6J1GJR3-F1
#
_entry.id   AF-A0A6J1GJR3-F1
#
_cell.length_a   1.000
_cell.length_b   1.000
_cell.length_c   1.000
_cell.angle_alpha   90.00
_cell.angle_beta   90.00
_cell.angle_gamma   90.00
#
_symmetry.space_group_name_H-M   'P 1'
#
loop_
_entity.id
_entity.type
_entity.pdbx_description
1 polymer ?
#
loop_
_entity_poly.entity_id
_entity_poly.type
_entity_poly.pdbx_seq_one_letter_code
_entity_poly.pdbx_strand_id
1 'polypeptide(L)'
;MGFRLPSIIHAKPSLRHSTSSGNGASPKYVDVPKGYFTVYVGEGQKKRFVIPLSYLNQPLFQDLLSQAEEEFGYDHPMGGITIPCNEDDFVNLNRSFSEP
;
A
#
# COMPACT_ATOMS: atom_id res chain seq x y z
N MET A 1 32.83 17.96 56.03
CA MET A 1 31.55 17.81 55.32
C MET A 1 31.84 17.15 53.98
N GLY A 2 31.49 15.88 53.80
CA GLY A 2 31.77 15.11 52.59
C GLY A 2 30.47 14.70 51.90
N PHE A 3 30.33 15.02 50.62
CA PHE A 3 29.16 14.69 49.81
C PHE A 3 29.30 13.25 49.30
N ARG A 4 28.34 12.40 49.66
CA ARG A 4 28.20 11.04 49.10
C ARG A 4 27.19 11.10 47.96
N LEU A 5 27.62 10.87 46.73
CA LEU A 5 26.74 10.63 45.58
C LEU A 5 26.54 9.11 45.43
N PRO A 6 25.30 8.59 45.42
CA PRO A 6 25.05 7.21 45.02
C PRO A 6 24.96 7.07 43.49
N SER A 7 25.39 5.88 43.04
CA SER A 7 25.64 5.46 41.66
C SER A 7 24.48 5.60 40.66
N ILE A 8 24.86 5.90 39.42
CA ILE A 8 24.15 5.58 38.19
C ILE A 8 23.78 4.09 38.19
N ILE A 9 22.48 3.78 38.23
CA ILE A 9 21.91 2.58 37.60
C ILE A 9 20.50 2.95 37.14
N HIS A 10 20.31 3.06 35.83
CA HIS A 10 19.18 2.51 35.05
C HIS A 10 19.22 3.08 33.63
N ALA A 11 19.98 2.41 32.75
CA ALA A 11 19.72 2.48 31.33
C ALA A 11 18.32 1.90 31.09
N LYS A 12 17.36 2.74 30.68
CA LYS A 12 16.07 2.25 30.18
C LYS A 12 16.32 1.62 28.80
N PRO A 13 15.99 0.34 28.61
CA PRO A 13 16.28 -0.36 27.38
C PRO A 13 15.48 0.24 26.23
N SER A 14 16.13 0.25 25.06
CA SER A 14 15.58 0.44 23.72
C SER A 14 14.10 0.06 23.66
N LEU A 15 13.27 0.99 23.20
CA LEU A 15 11.88 0.73 22.82
C LEU A 15 11.86 -0.55 21.98
N ARG A 16 11.36 -1.62 22.60
CA ARG A 16 11.02 -2.85 21.91
C ARG A 16 9.88 -2.49 20.98
N HIS A 17 10.14 -2.48 19.68
CA HIS A 17 9.07 -2.56 18.69
C HIS A 17 8.41 -3.93 18.88
N SER A 18 7.39 -3.97 19.76
CA SER A 18 6.54 -5.13 19.93
C SER A 18 5.77 -5.31 18.62
N THR A 19 6.18 -6.26 17.78
CA THR A 19 5.30 -6.81 16.76
C THR A 19 4.21 -7.60 17.47
N SER A 20 3.16 -6.90 17.92
CA SER A 20 1.95 -7.54 18.35
C SER A 20 1.32 -8.19 17.12
N SER A 21 1.53 -9.50 17.00
CA SER A 21 0.70 -10.36 16.17
C SER A 21 -0.70 -10.34 16.78
N GLY A 22 -1.47 -9.31 16.42
CA GLY A 22 -2.86 -9.17 16.77
C GLY A 22 -3.66 -10.04 15.81
N ASN A 23 -4.14 -11.19 16.30
CA ASN A 23 -5.25 -11.91 15.68
C ASN A 23 -6.55 -11.11 15.90
N GLY A 24 -6.67 -9.98 15.21
CA GLY A 24 -7.93 -9.32 14.95
C GLY A 24 -8.35 -9.71 13.54
N ALA A 25 -9.53 -10.28 13.38
CA ALA A 25 -10.13 -10.52 12.08
C ALA A 25 -10.55 -9.18 11.43
N SER A 26 -9.57 -8.33 11.12
CA SER A 26 -9.71 -7.33 10.08
C SER A 26 -9.66 -8.06 8.74
N PRO A 27 -10.40 -7.60 7.72
CA PRO A 27 -10.29 -8.18 6.38
C PRO A 27 -8.80 -8.22 6.04
N LYS A 28 -8.33 -9.38 5.56
CA LYS A 28 -6.92 -9.66 5.28
C LYS A 28 -6.44 -8.68 4.22
N TYR A 29 -6.07 -7.47 4.62
CA TYR A 29 -5.27 -6.57 3.81
C TYR A 29 -3.93 -7.27 3.67
N VAL A 30 -3.81 -7.94 2.53
CA VAL A 30 -2.63 -8.66 2.11
C VAL A 30 -1.52 -7.62 2.11
N ASP A 31 -0.59 -7.76 3.05
CA ASP A 31 0.47 -6.79 3.37
C ASP A 31 1.12 -6.28 2.07
N VAL A 32 0.86 -5.00 1.75
CA VAL A 32 1.41 -4.35 0.56
C VAL A 32 2.72 -3.71 0.99
N PRO A 33 3.85 -3.98 0.30
CA PRO A 33 5.12 -3.36 0.64
C PRO A 33 4.99 -1.84 0.61
N LYS A 34 5.69 -1.16 1.52
CA LYS A 34 5.76 0.30 1.51
C LYS A 34 6.31 0.77 0.15
N GLY A 35 5.65 1.75 -0.47
CA GLY A 35 6.02 2.22 -1.81
C GLY A 35 5.21 1.59 -2.94
N TYR A 36 4.28 0.70 -2.63
CA TYR A 36 3.39 0.05 -3.58
C TYR A 36 1.92 0.22 -3.18
N PHE A 37 1.03 0.01 -4.14
CA PHE A 37 -0.41 0.02 -3.92
C PHE A 37 -1.09 -1.10 -4.73
N THR A 38 -2.34 -1.41 -4.39
CA THR A 38 -3.11 -2.48 -5.01
C THR A 38 -4.13 -1.95 -6.00
N VAL A 39 -4.12 -2.55 -7.19
CA VAL A 39 -5.09 -2.30 -8.25
C VAL A 39 -5.87 -3.58 -8.53
N TYR A 40 -7.18 -3.45 -8.71
CA TYR A 40 -8.08 -4.51 -9.10
C TYR A 40 -8.58 -4.23 -10.52
N VAL A 41 -8.38 -5.19 -11.41
CA VAL A 41 -8.67 -5.04 -12.85
C VAL A 41 -9.60 -6.17 -13.29
N GLY A 42 -10.58 -5.85 -14.14
CA GLY A 42 -11.53 -6.79 -14.74
C GLY A 42 -12.96 -6.63 -14.24
N GLU A 43 -13.93 -6.76 -15.15
CA GLU A 43 -15.36 -6.60 -14.89
C GLU A 43 -15.96 -7.79 -14.11
N GLY A 44 -15.55 -9.01 -14.43
CA GLY A 44 -16.06 -10.24 -13.80
C GLY A 44 -15.20 -10.75 -12.65
N GLN A 45 -14.01 -11.26 -12.96
CA GLN A 45 -13.04 -11.71 -11.97
C GLN A 45 -11.98 -10.64 -11.79
N LYS A 46 -12.16 -9.79 -10.76
CA LYS A 46 -11.19 -8.75 -10.41
C LYS A 46 -9.86 -9.36 -10.01
N LYS A 47 -8.84 -9.20 -10.85
CA LYS A 47 -7.46 -9.64 -10.56
C LYS A 47 -6.70 -8.54 -9.83
N ARG A 48 -5.97 -8.94 -8.80
CA ARG A 48 -5.18 -8.05 -7.98
C ARG A 48 -3.77 -7.89 -8.54
N PHE A 49 -3.36 -6.66 -8.76
CA PHE A 49 -2.02 -6.24 -9.12
C PHE A 49 -1.43 -5.39 -8.01
N VAL A 50 -0.12 -5.51 -7.80
CA VAL A 50 0.64 -4.65 -6.88
C VAL A 50 1.63 -3.87 -7.72
N ILE A 51 1.47 -2.56 -7.77
CA ILE A 51 2.31 -1.68 -8.61
C ILE A 51 2.98 -0.59 -7.76
N PRO A 52 4.15 -0.08 -8.18
CA PRO A 52 4.85 0.97 -7.45
C PRO A 52 4.06 2.28 -7.44
N LEU A 53 4.14 3.04 -6.35
CA LEU A 53 3.56 4.39 -6.25
C LEU A 53 4.08 5.36 -7.32
N SER A 54 5.27 5.10 -7.88
CA SER A 54 5.84 5.90 -8.98
C SER A 54 4.92 6.00 -10.20
N TYR A 55 4.00 5.03 -10.38
CA TYR A 55 3.05 5.03 -11.49
C TYR A 55 2.03 6.17 -11.36
N LEU A 56 1.74 6.63 -10.14
CA LEU A 56 0.85 7.76 -9.89
C LEU A 56 1.39 9.08 -10.48
N ASN A 57 2.69 9.15 -10.77
CA ASN A 57 3.31 10.32 -11.39
C ASN A 57 3.20 10.29 -12.93
N GLN A 58 2.76 9.17 -13.52
CA GLN A 58 2.61 9.06 -14.97
C GLN A 58 1.27 9.67 -15.39
N PRO A 59 1.24 10.62 -16.34
CA PRO A 59 0.00 11.28 -16.75
C PRO A 59 -1.03 10.28 -17.28
N LEU A 60 -0.60 9.28 -18.05
CA LEU A 60 -1.48 8.20 -18.54
C LEU A 60 -2.15 7.42 -17.41
N PHE A 61 -1.46 7.23 -16.28
CA PHE A 61 -2.04 6.54 -15.14
C PHE A 61 -3.02 7.46 -14.38
N GLN A 62 -2.76 8.77 -14.32
CA GLN A 62 -3.69 9.73 -13.73
C GLN A 62 -5.01 9.82 -14.51
N ASP A 63 -4.94 9.82 -15.84
CA ASP A 63 -6.14 9.78 -16.69
C ASP A 63 -6.98 8.52 -16.42
N LEU A 64 -6.30 7.39 -16.27
CA LEU A 64 -6.91 6.09 -15.97
C LEU A 64 -7.54 6.06 -14.56
N LEU A 65 -6.91 6.73 -13.58
CA LEU A 65 -7.49 6.94 -12.25
C LEU A 65 -8.72 7.85 -12.29
N SER A 66 -8.70 8.91 -13.10
CA SER A 66 -9.84 9.82 -13.26
C SER A 66 -11.05 9.08 -13.86
N GLN A 67 -10.83 8.20 -14.83
CA GLN A 67 -11.88 7.35 -15.40
C GLN A 67 -12.41 6.36 -14.35
N ALA A 68 -11.52 5.75 -13.57
CA ALA A 68 -11.90 4.87 -12.49
C ALA A 68 -12.72 5.57 -11.40
N GLU A 69 -12.38 6.81 -11.06
CA GLU A 69 -13.13 7.65 -10.13
C GLU A 69 -14.53 7.98 -10.66
N GLU A 70 -14.66 8.32 -11.95
CA GLU A 70 -15.97 8.64 -12.54
C GLU A 70 -16.91 7.41 -12.51
N GLU A 71 -16.38 6.20 -12.73
CA GLU A 71 -17.19 4.98 -12.78
C GLU A 71 -17.45 4.35 -11.40
N PHE A 72 -16.42 4.23 -10.56
CA PHE A 72 -16.52 3.54 -9.27
C PHE A 72 -16.55 4.48 -8.05
N GLY A 73 -16.31 5.78 -8.25
CA GLY A 73 -16.11 6.72 -7.16
C GLY A 73 -14.88 6.37 -6.32
N TYR A 74 -14.92 6.77 -5.05
CA TYR A 74 -13.88 6.49 -4.07
C TYR A 74 -14.18 5.27 -3.19
N ASP A 75 -15.35 4.64 -3.38
CA ASP A 75 -15.78 3.52 -2.55
C ASP A 75 -15.24 2.21 -3.11
N HIS A 76 -14.14 1.76 -2.51
CA HIS A 76 -13.46 0.53 -2.92
C HIS A 76 -13.49 -0.49 -1.78
N PRO A 77 -14.50 -1.38 -1.73
CA PRO A 77 -14.67 -2.33 -0.62
C PRO A 77 -13.54 -3.33 -0.50
N MET A 78 -12.74 -3.52 -1.56
CA MET A 78 -11.57 -4.40 -1.58
C MET A 78 -10.28 -3.72 -1.07
N GLY A 79 -10.35 -2.43 -0.73
CA GLY A 79 -9.21 -1.71 -0.16
C GLY A 79 -8.10 -1.35 -1.15
N GLY A 80 -8.38 -1.44 -2.45
CA GLY A 80 -7.48 -1.02 -3.52
C GLY A 80 -8.26 -0.34 -4.64
N ILE A 81 -7.54 0.30 -5.55
CA ILE A 81 -8.15 1.02 -6.67
C ILE A 81 -8.76 0.01 -7.64
N THR A 82 -10.03 0.19 -8.02
CA THR A 82 -10.65 -0.62 -9.08
C THR A 82 -10.55 0.14 -10.40
N ILE A 83 -10.00 -0.48 -11.43
CA ILE A 83 -9.85 0.12 -12.76
C ILE A 83 -10.84 -0.53 -13.75
N PRO A 84 -11.58 0.27 -14.53
CA PRO A 84 -12.45 -0.20 -15.60
C PRO A 84 -11.64 -0.55 -16.85
N CYS A 85 -10.75 -1.53 -16.75
CA CYS A 85 -9.96 -2.00 -17.90
C CYS A 85 -9.94 -3.52 -17.91
N ASN A 86 -9.70 -4.08 -19.10
CA ASN A 86 -9.40 -5.49 -19.22
C ASN A 86 -8.03 -5.79 -18.63
N GLU A 87 -7.85 -7.04 -18.20
CA GLU A 87 -6.57 -7.53 -17.67
C GLU A 87 -5.44 -7.30 -18.67
N ASP A 88 -5.65 -7.68 -19.94
CA ASP A 88 -4.64 -7.60 -21.00
C ASP A 88 -4.19 -6.16 -21.27
N ASP A 89 -5.14 -5.22 -21.29
CA ASP A 89 -4.86 -3.80 -21.49
C ASP A 89 -4.03 -3.24 -20.33
N PHE A 90 -4.38 -3.60 -19.10
CA PHE A 90 -3.63 -3.18 -17.92
C PHE A 90 -2.22 -3.78 -17.89
N VAL A 91 -2.04 -5.03 -18.30
CA VAL A 91 -0.71 -5.66 -18.39
C VAL A 91 0.15 -4.94 -19.43
N ASN A 92 -0.42 -4.59 -20.58
CA ASN A 92 0.28 -3.84 -21.62
C ASN A 92 0.64 -2.43 -21.15
N LEU A 93 -0.27 -1.74 -20.48
CA LEU A 93 -0.05 -0.42 -19.87
C LEU A 93 1.06 -0.48 -18.80
N ASN A 94 1.02 -1.49 -17.92
CA ASN A 94 2.03 -1.72 -16.90
C ASN A 94 3.41 -1.95 -17.50
N ARG A 95 3.49 -2.64 -18.65
CA ARG A 95 4.74 -2.83 -19.38
C ARG A 95 5.32 -1.50 -19.86
N SER A 96 4.48 -0.62 -20.42
CA SER A 96 4.88 0.73 -20.86
C SER A 96 5.43 1.60 -19.74
N PHE A 97 4.96 1.42 -18.50
CA PHE A 97 5.50 2.14 -17.33
C PHE A 97 6.76 1.51 -16.74
N SER A 98 7.03 0.25 -17.09
CA SER A 98 8.20 -0.50 -16.62
C SER A 98 9.43 -0.35 -17.53
N GLU A 99 9.25 0.14 -18.77
CA GLU A 99 10.35 0.42 -19.69
C GLU A 99 10.91 1.84 -19.45
N PRO A 100 12.22 1.99 -19.18
CA PRO A 100 12.89 3.29 -18.99
C PRO A 100 13.15 4.05 -20.29
#